data_AF-G4ZTD6-F1
#
_entry.id   AF-G4ZTD6-F1
#
_cell.length_a   1.000
_cell.length_b   1.000
_cell.length_c   1.000
_cell.angle_alpha   90.00
_cell.angle_beta   90.00
_cell.angle_gamma   90.00
#
_symmetry.space_group_name_H-M   'P 1'
#
loop_
_entity.id
_entity.type
_entity.pdbx_description
1 polymer ?
#
loop_
_entity_poly.entity_id
_entity_poly.type
_entity_poly.pdbx_seq_one_letter_code
_entity_poly.pdbx_strand_id
1 'polypeptide(L)'
;WMTAQVGHRSMYSVERLHALDSYCHKASRLRVIMVCILTPVPALLTMIVYEMIPLQDPTAGWKANYGTWLRYAFLTFMIALGLTFQVKGMSLGISIALWQCITISSLTSACFVAVSLLIASSWTFPIPFSFLLTLPHFVFFLVFWTFVIVGRQWITTTTTKLSQKFQRYVMVATFPSFLAMAYIVLIAAFSTLSEYGQIATVLLLPFVKLFLKNFMAWVSARLEEGVAGIVVFSVELAHALFVTTCMQSARSLIASVVIISFDAMHSI
;
A
#
# COMPACT_ATOMS: atom_id res chain seq x y z
N TRP A 1 -17.12 -19.69 10.19
CA TRP A 1 -17.72 -18.62 9.38
C TRP A 1 -17.52 -17.24 10.02
N MET A 2 -18.07 -16.98 11.22
CA MET A 2 -17.76 -15.76 12.03
C MET A 2 -16.27 -15.54 12.27
N THR A 3 -15.52 -16.62 12.52
CA THR A 3 -14.06 -16.59 12.68
C THR A 3 -13.31 -16.28 11.37
N ALA A 4 -13.90 -16.48 10.18
CA ALA A 4 -13.24 -16.16 8.91
C ALA A 4 -13.46 -14.70 8.47
N GLN A 5 -14.43 -14.00 9.07
CA GLN A 5 -14.67 -12.58 8.83
C GLN A 5 -13.72 -11.74 9.68
N VAL A 6 -12.49 -11.58 9.18
CA VAL A 6 -11.45 -10.75 9.80
C VAL A 6 -11.92 -9.31 10.07
N GLY A 7 -12.84 -8.80 9.25
CA GLY A 7 -13.51 -7.53 9.50
C GLY A 7 -14.18 -7.49 10.88
N HIS A 8 -14.93 -8.53 11.27
CA HIS A 8 -15.65 -8.57 12.55
C HIS A 8 -14.75 -8.74 13.79
N ARG A 9 -13.50 -9.15 13.64
CA ARG A 9 -12.61 -9.44 14.78
C ARG A 9 -11.97 -8.20 15.42
N SER A 10 -12.14 -7.02 14.83
CA SER A 10 -11.56 -5.76 15.34
C SER A 10 -12.54 -4.58 15.25
N MET A 11 -13.82 -4.85 15.03
CA MET A 11 -14.72 -3.85 14.50
C MET A 11 -15.52 -3.14 15.60
N TYR A 12 -15.19 -1.85 15.70
CA TYR A 12 -15.90 -0.76 16.37
C TYR A 12 -15.55 -0.57 17.85
N SER A 13 -14.52 0.25 18.10
CA SER A 13 -14.53 1.08 19.31
C SER A 13 -15.90 1.76 19.36
N VAL A 14 -16.62 1.50 20.44
CA VAL A 14 -17.96 2.05 20.71
C VAL A 14 -17.94 3.57 20.57
N GLU A 15 -16.79 4.21 20.87
CA GLU A 15 -16.58 5.65 20.73
C GLU A 15 -16.59 6.10 19.26
N ARG A 16 -15.97 5.34 18.35
CA ARG A 16 -16.00 5.65 16.91
C ARG A 16 -17.41 5.46 16.33
N LEU A 17 -18.13 4.45 16.80
CA LEU A 17 -19.53 4.22 16.40
C LEU A 17 -20.42 5.36 16.88
N HIS A 18 -20.30 5.78 18.16
CA HIS A 18 -21.03 6.93 18.68
C HIS A 18 -20.62 8.25 18.02
N ALA A 19 -19.35 8.42 17.67
CA ALA A 19 -18.88 9.59 16.94
C ALA A 19 -19.47 9.65 15.52
N LEU A 20 -19.53 8.49 14.83
CA LEU A 20 -20.18 8.37 13.52
C LEU A 20 -21.68 8.63 13.61
N ASP A 21 -22.37 8.04 14.59
CA ASP A 21 -23.81 8.25 14.81
C ASP A 21 -24.13 9.72 15.13
N SER A 22 -23.33 10.33 16.01
CA SER A 22 -23.41 11.76 16.32
C SER A 22 -23.14 12.63 15.10
N TYR A 23 -22.20 12.22 14.22
CA TYR A 23 -21.92 12.92 12.98
C TYR A 23 -23.08 12.79 11.99
N CYS A 24 -23.64 11.60 11.82
CA CYS A 24 -24.80 11.36 10.95
C CYS A 24 -26.03 12.16 11.40
N HIS A 25 -26.25 12.32 12.71
CA HIS A 25 -27.34 13.13 13.25
C HIS A 25 -27.13 14.64 13.10
N LYS A 26 -25.88 15.12 13.09
CA LYS A 26 -25.54 16.56 13.06
C LYS A 26 -25.13 17.08 11.69
N ALA A 27 -24.67 16.22 10.79
CA ALA A 27 -24.14 16.62 9.48
C ALA A 27 -25.27 16.83 8.47
N SER A 28 -25.20 17.93 7.73
CA SER A 28 -26.10 18.15 6.60
C SER A 28 -25.78 17.17 5.47
N ARG A 29 -26.80 16.75 4.70
CA ARG A 29 -26.63 15.87 3.53
C ARG A 29 -25.60 16.43 2.54
N LEU A 30 -25.57 17.75 2.37
CA LEU A 30 -24.61 18.44 1.52
C LEU A 30 -23.16 18.28 2.00
N ARG A 31 -22.92 18.34 3.32
CA ARG A 31 -21.59 18.08 3.88
C ARG A 31 -21.14 16.64 3.61
N VAL A 32 -22.03 15.67 3.78
CA VAL A 32 -21.71 14.25 3.51
C VAL A 32 -21.35 14.05 2.04
N ILE A 33 -22.17 14.58 1.13
CA ILE A 33 -21.91 14.51 -0.33
C ILE A 33 -20.57 15.18 -0.67
N MET A 34 -20.32 16.38 -0.14
CA MET A 34 -19.04 17.08 -0.36
C MET A 34 -17.85 16.29 0.15
N VAL A 35 -17.94 15.67 1.34
CA VAL A 35 -16.87 14.83 1.86
C VAL A 35 -16.62 13.64 0.92
N CYS A 36 -17.67 12.94 0.47
CA CYS A 36 -17.51 11.81 -0.45
C CYS A 36 -16.86 12.20 -1.79
N ILE A 37 -17.21 13.36 -2.35
CA ILE A 37 -16.66 13.84 -3.63
C ILE A 37 -15.25 14.41 -3.46
N LEU A 38 -15.00 15.18 -2.40
CA LEU A 38 -13.75 15.91 -2.23
C LEU A 38 -12.63 15.05 -1.64
N THR A 39 -12.95 13.97 -0.91
CA THR A 39 -11.95 13.03 -0.36
C THR A 39 -11.04 12.40 -1.45
N PRO A 40 -11.54 11.92 -2.59
CA PRO A 40 -10.67 11.36 -3.64
C PRO A 40 -9.93 12.41 -4.49
N VAL A 41 -10.38 13.67 -4.51
CA VAL A 41 -9.82 14.71 -5.40
C VAL A 41 -8.31 14.90 -5.23
N PRO A 42 -7.74 15.00 -4.01
CA PRO A 42 -6.29 15.09 -3.85
C PRO A 42 -5.54 13.91 -4.47
N ALA A 43 -6.04 12.68 -4.28
CA ALA A 43 -5.42 11.49 -4.86
C ALA A 43 -5.48 11.50 -6.39
N LEU A 44 -6.62 11.90 -6.97
CA LEU A 44 -6.78 12.03 -8.42
C LEU A 44 -5.86 13.10 -9.00
N LEU A 45 -5.76 14.27 -8.35
CA LEU A 45 -4.84 15.33 -8.76
C LEU A 45 -3.39 14.86 -8.71
N THR A 46 -2.99 14.12 -7.67
CA THR A 46 -1.63 13.56 -7.60
C THR A 46 -1.35 12.58 -8.73
N MET A 47 -2.34 11.77 -9.14
CA MET A 47 -2.20 10.87 -10.29
C MET A 47 -2.08 11.65 -11.59
N ILE A 48 -2.89 12.70 -11.78
CA ILE A 48 -2.78 13.56 -12.98
C ILE A 48 -1.38 14.18 -13.05
N VAL A 49 -0.89 14.76 -11.95
CA VAL A 49 0.47 15.34 -11.88
C VAL A 49 1.54 14.29 -12.21
N TYR A 50 1.40 13.07 -11.69
CA TYR A 50 2.30 11.97 -12.02
C TYR A 50 2.29 11.61 -13.51
N GLU A 51 1.11 11.59 -14.14
CA GLU A 51 0.96 11.30 -15.57
C GLU A 51 1.49 12.42 -16.48
N MET A 52 1.53 13.66 -15.99
CA MET A 52 2.09 14.79 -16.75
C MET A 52 3.63 14.76 -16.86
N ILE A 53 4.33 13.91 -16.08
CA ILE A 53 5.80 13.83 -16.15
C ILE A 53 6.20 13.03 -17.40
N PRO A 54 6.85 13.62 -18.40
CA PRO A 54 7.11 12.93 -19.67
C PRO A 54 8.10 11.77 -19.49
N LEU A 55 7.81 10.64 -20.12
CA LEU A 55 8.76 9.53 -20.27
C LEU A 55 9.59 9.75 -21.53
N GLN A 56 10.91 9.58 -21.42
CA GLN A 56 11.83 9.59 -22.55
C GLN A 56 11.98 8.17 -23.13
N ASP A 57 12.63 8.07 -24.28
CA ASP A 57 12.96 6.77 -24.87
C ASP A 57 13.91 5.99 -23.93
N PRO A 58 13.54 4.78 -23.47
CA PRO A 58 14.38 3.98 -22.59
C PRO A 58 15.72 3.58 -23.23
N THR A 59 15.82 3.54 -24.57
CA THR A 59 17.05 3.19 -25.30
C THR A 59 18.11 4.29 -25.24
N ALA A 60 17.72 5.53 -24.93
CA ALA A 60 18.63 6.66 -24.77
C ALA A 60 19.48 6.59 -23.47
N GLY A 61 19.25 5.57 -22.65
CA GLY A 61 20.01 5.30 -21.43
C GLY A 61 19.57 6.13 -20.23
N TRP A 62 20.07 5.75 -19.05
CA TRP A 62 19.59 6.27 -17.77
C TRP A 62 19.82 7.78 -17.58
N LYS A 63 20.87 8.35 -18.19
CA LYS A 63 21.20 9.78 -18.08
C LYS A 63 20.22 10.68 -18.83
N ALA A 64 19.72 10.23 -19.98
CA ALA A 64 18.75 10.99 -20.78
C ALA A 64 17.33 10.88 -20.22
N ASN A 65 17.06 9.88 -19.37
CA ASN A 65 15.74 9.55 -18.84
C ASN A 65 15.42 10.27 -17.52
N TYR A 66 15.50 11.61 -17.51
CA TYR A 66 15.22 12.42 -16.31
C TYR A 66 13.77 12.28 -15.80
N GLY A 67 12.81 12.07 -16.71
CA GLY A 67 11.40 11.90 -16.37
C GLY A 67 11.14 10.66 -15.52
N THR A 68 11.83 9.56 -15.81
CA THR A 68 11.76 8.32 -15.00
C THR A 68 12.18 8.58 -13.57
N TRP A 69 13.26 9.33 -13.35
CA TRP A 69 13.75 9.67 -12.01
C TRP A 69 12.82 10.61 -11.26
N LEU A 70 12.23 11.59 -11.94
CA LEU A 70 11.20 12.46 -11.38
C LEU A 70 9.94 11.68 -10.99
N ARG A 71 9.49 10.75 -11.84
CA ARG A 71 8.36 9.86 -11.55
C ARG A 71 8.65 8.99 -10.33
N TYR A 72 9.84 8.42 -10.24
CA TYR A 72 10.26 7.63 -9.07
C TYR A 72 10.30 8.48 -7.79
N ALA A 73 10.87 9.68 -7.87
CA ALA A 73 10.92 10.60 -6.72
C ALA A 73 9.52 10.95 -6.23
N PHE A 74 8.64 11.37 -7.14
CA PHE A 74 7.27 11.77 -6.83
C PHE A 74 6.45 10.61 -6.26
N LEU A 75 6.45 9.47 -6.93
CA LEU A 75 5.68 8.30 -6.53
C LEU A 75 6.11 7.81 -5.14
N THR A 76 7.41 7.64 -4.91
CA THR A 76 7.92 7.15 -3.63
C THR A 76 7.73 8.15 -2.50
N PHE A 77 7.82 9.46 -2.78
CA PHE A 77 7.48 10.50 -1.82
C PHE A 77 6.01 10.41 -1.39
N MET A 78 5.08 10.30 -2.34
CA MET A 78 3.64 10.21 -2.04
C MET A 78 3.30 8.93 -1.27
N ILE A 79 3.89 7.79 -1.65
CA ILE A 79 3.70 6.52 -0.92
C ILE A 79 4.25 6.63 0.51
N ALA A 80 5.48 7.15 0.70
CA ALA A 80 6.06 7.33 2.02
C ALA A 80 5.25 8.29 2.89
N LEU A 81 4.70 9.36 2.29
CA LEU A 81 3.85 10.31 2.97
C LEU A 81 2.52 9.68 3.39
N GLY A 82 1.90 8.88 2.52
CA GLY A 82 0.71 8.09 2.84
C GLY A 82 0.95 7.12 3.99
N LEU A 83 2.04 6.35 3.97
CA LEU A 83 2.38 5.39 5.02
C LEU A 83 2.68 6.08 6.36
N THR A 84 3.40 7.20 6.37
CA THR A 84 3.67 7.97 7.60
C THR A 84 2.40 8.62 8.15
N PHE A 85 1.47 9.06 7.30
CA PHE A 85 0.16 9.55 7.74
C PHE A 85 -0.73 8.45 8.31
N GLN A 86 -0.73 7.26 7.70
CA GLN A 86 -1.47 6.10 8.23
C GLN A 86 -1.02 5.80 9.67
N VAL A 87 0.30 5.78 9.90
CA VAL A 87 0.88 5.60 11.23
C VAL A 87 0.47 6.72 12.19
N LYS A 88 0.54 7.98 11.74
CA LYS A 88 0.11 9.12 12.54
C LYS A 88 -1.37 9.00 12.96
N GLY A 89 -2.25 8.54 12.07
CA GLY A 89 -3.67 8.36 12.33
C GLY A 89 -4.01 7.21 13.27
N MET A 90 -3.11 6.23 13.46
CA MET A 90 -3.32 5.09 14.37
C MET A 90 -3.18 5.45 15.87
N SER A 91 -2.86 6.70 16.21
CA SER A 91 -2.77 7.17 17.60
C SER A 91 -1.88 6.27 18.49
N LEU A 92 -0.63 6.04 18.08
CA LEU A 92 0.39 5.30 18.86
C LEU A 92 0.82 6.00 20.17
N GLY A 93 0.06 6.99 20.63
CA GLY A 93 0.36 7.85 21.79
C GLY A 93 1.52 8.80 21.54
N ILE A 94 1.83 9.12 20.28
CA ILE A 94 2.97 9.94 19.87
C ILE A 94 2.52 10.86 18.74
N SER A 95 2.71 12.17 18.93
CA SER A 95 2.34 13.19 17.96
C SER A 95 3.43 13.35 16.90
N ILE A 96 3.30 12.62 15.80
CA ILE A 96 4.16 12.85 14.62
C ILE A 96 3.76 14.18 13.98
N ALA A 97 4.66 15.16 14.00
CA ALA A 97 4.45 16.45 13.38
C ALA A 97 4.38 16.31 11.85
N LEU A 98 3.60 17.17 11.18
CA LEU A 98 3.48 17.15 9.72
C LEU A 98 4.84 17.30 9.03
N TRP A 99 5.69 18.20 9.55
CA TRP A 99 7.05 18.38 9.05
C TRP A 99 7.91 17.12 9.18
N GLN A 100 7.75 16.32 10.24
CA GLN A 100 8.45 15.05 10.37
C GLN A 100 8.02 14.07 9.28
N CYS A 101 6.71 13.96 8.99
CA CYS A 101 6.22 13.15 7.88
C CYS A 101 6.83 13.58 6.54
N ILE A 102 6.82 14.88 6.23
CA ILE A 102 7.38 15.42 4.99
C ILE A 102 8.88 15.13 4.89
N THR A 103 9.64 15.34 5.97
CA THR A 103 11.08 15.07 6.00
C THR A 103 11.40 13.59 5.81
N ILE A 104 10.71 12.70 6.53
CA ILE A 104 10.88 11.24 6.39
C ILE A 104 10.62 10.82 4.94
N SER A 105 9.53 11.29 4.35
CA SER A 105 9.15 10.94 2.97
C SER A 105 10.14 11.48 1.95
N SER A 106 10.62 12.70 2.14
CA SER A 106 11.61 13.33 1.25
C SER A 106 12.94 12.58 1.27
N LEU A 107 13.44 12.26 2.46
CA LEU A 107 14.70 11.52 2.61
C LEU A 107 14.59 10.09 2.08
N THR A 108 13.46 9.41 2.35
CA THR A 108 13.20 8.06 1.83
C THR A 108 13.17 8.05 0.30
N SER A 109 12.47 9.00 -0.31
CA SER A 109 12.39 9.15 -1.77
C SER A 109 13.76 9.45 -2.39
N ALA A 110 14.52 10.39 -1.81
CA ALA A 110 15.85 10.73 -2.28
C ALA A 110 16.81 9.53 -2.24
N CYS A 111 16.84 8.79 -1.12
CA CYS A 111 17.66 7.58 -0.99
C CYS A 111 17.23 6.48 -1.97
N PHE A 112 15.92 6.30 -2.17
CA PHE A 112 15.38 5.33 -3.15
C PHE A 112 15.84 5.65 -4.58
N VAL A 113 15.73 6.91 -5.00
CA VAL A 113 16.15 7.34 -6.33
C VAL A 113 17.66 7.21 -6.48
N ALA A 114 18.44 7.57 -5.45
CA ALA A 114 19.89 7.41 -5.46
C ALA A 114 20.30 5.94 -5.64
N VAL A 115 19.71 5.01 -4.90
CA VAL A 115 19.96 3.57 -5.07
C VAL A 115 19.55 3.09 -6.45
N SER A 116 18.39 3.53 -6.95
CA SER A 116 17.92 3.16 -8.30
C SER A 116 18.86 3.68 -9.39
N LEU A 117 19.38 4.90 -9.26
CA LEU A 117 20.41 5.46 -10.15
C LEU A 117 21.73 4.70 -10.08
N LEU A 118 22.15 4.27 -8.89
CA LEU A 118 23.35 3.44 -8.73
C LEU A 118 23.20 2.09 -9.42
N ILE A 119 22.04 1.44 -9.29
CA ILE A 119 21.74 0.18 -9.99
C ILE A 119 21.72 0.40 -11.50
N ALA A 120 21.04 1.44 -11.97
CA ALA A 120 20.96 1.75 -13.40
C ALA A 120 22.31 2.11 -14.02
N SER A 121 23.19 2.77 -13.26
CA SER A 121 24.53 3.14 -13.73
C SER A 121 25.54 1.98 -13.67
N SER A 122 25.39 1.06 -12.71
CA SER A 122 26.33 -0.04 -12.49
C SER A 122 25.96 -1.34 -13.20
N TRP A 123 24.67 -1.56 -13.50
CA TRP A 123 24.19 -2.82 -14.07
C TRP A 123 23.52 -2.66 -15.43
N THR A 124 22.30 -2.15 -15.49
CA THR A 124 21.57 -1.99 -16.75
C THR A 124 20.40 -1.01 -16.60
N PHE A 125 19.99 -0.39 -17.71
CA PHE A 125 18.83 0.46 -17.82
C PHE A 125 18.01 0.09 -19.06
N PRO A 126 16.67 -0.04 -18.97
CA PRO A 126 15.84 0.05 -17.76
C PRO A 126 16.11 -1.10 -16.77
N ILE A 127 15.91 -0.84 -15.47
CA ILE A 127 16.21 -1.82 -14.41
C ILE A 127 15.22 -2.99 -14.53
N PRO A 128 15.68 -4.24 -14.71
CA PRO A 128 14.80 -5.40 -14.78
C PRO A 128 14.13 -5.63 -13.43
N PHE A 129 12.83 -5.88 -13.44
CA PHE A 129 12.03 -6.07 -12.21
C PHE A 129 12.21 -4.92 -11.19
N SER A 130 12.30 -3.68 -11.69
CA SER A 130 12.68 -2.49 -10.89
C SER A 130 11.95 -2.41 -9.55
N PHE A 131 10.63 -2.64 -9.53
CA PHE A 131 9.85 -2.64 -8.30
C PHE A 131 10.28 -3.74 -7.32
N LEU A 132 10.45 -4.99 -7.75
CA LEU A 132 10.86 -6.08 -6.84
C LEU A 132 12.25 -5.83 -6.24
N LEU A 133 13.15 -5.25 -7.01
CA LEU A 133 14.54 -5.02 -6.59
C LEU A 133 14.68 -3.78 -5.68
N THR A 134 13.88 -2.75 -5.92
CA THR A 134 14.00 -1.47 -5.20
C THR A 134 13.03 -1.34 -4.01
N LEU A 135 11.92 -2.10 -3.95
CA LEU A 135 10.97 -2.09 -2.82
C LEU A 135 11.61 -2.37 -1.45
N PRO A 136 12.50 -3.38 -1.31
CA PRO A 136 13.15 -3.64 -0.02
C PRO A 136 13.96 -2.43 0.48
N HIS A 137 14.62 -1.72 -0.45
CA HIS A 137 15.37 -0.50 -0.15
C HIS A 137 14.46 0.63 0.29
N PHE A 138 13.30 0.81 -0.37
CA PHE A 138 12.29 1.77 0.04
C PHE A 138 11.84 1.55 1.49
N VAL A 139 11.47 0.31 1.84
CA VAL A 139 11.03 -0.03 3.20
C VAL A 139 12.14 0.19 4.21
N PHE A 140 13.37 -0.22 3.88
CA PHE A 140 14.53 -0.01 4.74
C PHE A 140 14.73 1.48 5.06
N PHE A 141 14.78 2.35 4.04
CA PHE A 141 14.95 3.79 4.26
C PHE A 141 13.78 4.41 5.00
N LEU A 142 12.55 3.99 4.72
CA LEU A 142 11.36 4.48 5.42
C LEU A 142 11.40 4.16 6.91
N VAL A 143 11.80 2.94 7.27
CA VAL A 143 11.95 2.53 8.68
C VAL A 143 13.12 3.24 9.34
N PHE A 144 14.26 3.31 8.65
CA PHE A 144 15.47 3.96 9.12
C PHE A 144 15.24 5.44 9.44
N TRP A 145 14.71 6.21 8.50
CA TRP A 145 14.49 7.65 8.69
C TRP A 145 13.44 7.95 9.75
N THR A 146 12.39 7.14 9.85
CA THR A 146 11.42 7.27 10.95
C THR A 146 12.06 7.00 12.30
N PHE A 147 12.91 5.98 12.41
CA PHE A 147 13.64 5.71 13.65
C PHE A 147 14.58 6.86 14.01
N VAL A 148 15.30 7.42 13.04
CA VAL A 148 16.20 8.57 13.28
C VAL A 148 15.43 9.82 13.73
N ILE A 149 14.31 10.14 13.08
CA ILE A 149 13.59 11.41 13.30
C ILE A 149 12.64 11.35 14.50
N VAL A 150 11.95 10.22 14.68
CA VAL A 150 10.89 10.06 15.70
C VAL A 150 11.33 9.13 16.83
N GLY A 151 12.34 8.28 16.61
CA GLY A 151 12.77 7.29 17.59
C GLY A 151 13.26 7.90 18.91
N ARG A 152 13.81 9.11 18.90
CA ARG A 152 14.16 9.81 20.15
C ARG A 152 12.92 10.08 21.03
N GLN A 153 11.81 10.52 20.44
CA GLN A 153 10.54 10.71 21.16
C GLN A 153 9.99 9.37 21.66
N TRP A 154 10.21 8.29 20.92
CA TRP A 154 9.79 6.95 21.32
C TRP A 154 10.58 6.48 22.56
N ILE A 155 11.89 6.73 22.59
CA ILE A 155 12.79 6.35 23.67
C ILE A 155 12.53 7.18 24.94
N THR A 156 12.35 8.50 24.82
CA THR A 156 12.25 9.39 26.00
C THR A 156 10.90 9.31 26.72
N THR A 157 9.84 8.89 26.04
CA THR A 157 8.46 9.04 26.55
C THR A 157 7.95 7.79 27.28
N THR A 158 8.65 6.64 27.30
CA THR A 158 8.10 5.41 27.92
C THR A 158 9.15 4.37 28.34
N THR A 159 9.15 3.98 29.63
CA THR A 159 10.09 3.03 30.25
C THR A 159 9.78 1.54 30.05
N THR A 160 8.68 1.14 29.38
CA THR A 160 8.31 -0.30 29.30
C THR A 160 7.67 -0.81 28.00
N LYS A 161 7.38 0.03 26.98
CA LYS A 161 6.67 -0.43 25.75
C LYS A 161 7.21 0.15 24.42
N LEU A 162 8.47 0.58 24.38
CA LEU A 162 9.14 1.08 23.17
C LEU A 162 9.11 0.06 22.02
N SER A 163 9.42 -1.20 22.32
CA SER A 163 9.47 -2.28 21.33
C SER A 163 8.14 -2.49 20.63
N GLN A 164 7.02 -2.42 21.36
CA GLN A 164 5.69 -2.65 20.81
C GLN A 164 5.25 -1.54 19.84
N LYS A 165 5.52 -0.27 20.15
CA LYS A 165 5.19 0.86 19.27
C LYS A 165 6.00 0.82 17.98
N PHE A 166 7.29 0.52 18.09
CA PHE A 166 8.16 0.37 16.93
C PHE A 166 7.78 -0.84 16.07
N GLN A 167 7.49 -1.99 16.68
CA GLN A 167 7.00 -3.18 15.97
C GLN A 167 5.71 -2.91 15.20
N ARG A 168 4.77 -2.16 15.78
CA ARG A 168 3.55 -1.71 15.09
C ARG A 168 3.88 -0.87 13.86
N TYR A 169 4.76 0.13 14.01
CA TYR A 169 5.19 0.96 12.89
C TYR A 169 5.79 0.13 11.76
N VAL A 170 6.77 -0.72 12.09
CA VAL A 170 7.47 -1.57 11.11
C VAL A 170 6.49 -2.48 10.38
N MET A 171 5.52 -3.06 11.10
CA MET A 171 4.50 -3.90 10.47
C MET A 171 3.63 -3.11 9.48
N VAL A 172 3.17 -1.93 9.86
CA VAL A 172 2.33 -1.08 8.99
C VAL A 172 3.09 -0.60 7.76
N ALA A 173 4.38 -0.27 7.90
CA ALA A 173 5.23 0.15 6.78
C ALA A 173 5.60 -1.02 5.84
N THR A 174 5.87 -2.20 6.40
CA THR A 174 6.38 -3.36 5.65
C THR A 174 5.25 -4.18 5.03
N PHE A 175 4.07 -4.21 5.65
CA PHE A 175 3.00 -5.10 5.20
C PHE A 175 2.46 -4.78 3.80
N PRO A 176 2.06 -3.54 3.46
CA PRO A 176 1.61 -3.21 2.10
C PRO A 176 2.68 -3.51 1.05
N SER A 177 3.95 -3.32 1.40
CA SER A 177 5.11 -3.61 0.57
C SER A 177 5.28 -5.11 0.30
N PHE A 178 5.17 -5.95 1.33
CA PHE A 178 5.19 -7.41 1.19
C PHE A 178 4.05 -7.91 0.30
N LEU A 179 2.85 -7.38 0.53
CA LEU A 179 1.66 -7.72 -0.24
C LEU A 179 1.84 -7.34 -1.72
N ALA A 180 2.34 -6.14 -2.00
CA ALA A 180 2.65 -5.70 -3.36
C ALA A 180 3.65 -6.63 -4.05
N MET A 181 4.73 -7.03 -3.37
CA MET A 181 5.70 -7.98 -3.91
C MET A 181 5.07 -9.34 -4.21
N ALA A 182 4.27 -9.89 -3.29
CA ALA A 182 3.59 -11.16 -3.49
C ALA A 182 2.68 -11.12 -4.73
N TYR A 183 1.90 -10.07 -4.91
CA TYR A 183 1.04 -9.91 -6.08
C TYR A 183 1.83 -9.69 -7.38
N ILE A 184 2.93 -8.93 -7.36
CA ILE A 184 3.80 -8.78 -8.55
C ILE A 184 4.38 -10.14 -8.98
N VAL A 185 4.83 -10.95 -8.03
CA VAL A 185 5.34 -12.31 -8.33
C VAL A 185 4.22 -13.19 -8.88
N LEU A 186 3.00 -13.11 -8.33
CA LEU A 186 1.85 -13.84 -8.86
C LEU A 186 1.50 -13.40 -10.29
N ILE A 187 1.58 -12.10 -10.62
CA ILE A 187 1.36 -11.60 -11.98
C ILE A 187 2.43 -12.13 -12.93
N ALA A 188 3.70 -12.09 -12.51
CA ALA A 188 4.79 -12.61 -13.31
C ALA A 188 4.62 -14.13 -13.57
N ALA A 189 4.26 -14.90 -12.55
CA ALA A 189 3.95 -16.32 -12.70
C ALA A 189 2.71 -16.56 -13.59
N PHE A 190 1.67 -15.75 -13.44
CA PHE A 190 0.47 -15.79 -14.29
C PHE A 190 0.81 -15.58 -15.77
N SER A 191 1.73 -14.67 -16.06
CA SER A 191 2.12 -14.34 -17.44
C SER A 191 2.86 -15.47 -18.17
N THR A 192 3.42 -16.45 -17.46
CA THR A 192 4.13 -17.61 -18.04
C THR A 192 3.27 -18.85 -18.17
N LEU A 193 2.04 -18.85 -17.64
CA LEU A 193 1.11 -19.98 -17.65
C LEU A 193 0.32 -20.08 -18.97
N SER A 194 -0.06 -21.31 -19.34
CA SER A 194 -0.99 -21.59 -20.45
C SER A 194 -2.41 -21.11 -20.14
N GLU A 195 -3.30 -21.04 -21.14
CA GLU A 195 -4.68 -20.55 -20.96
C GLU A 195 -5.44 -21.30 -19.84
N TYR A 196 -5.31 -22.63 -19.77
CA TYR A 196 -5.86 -23.43 -18.68
C TYR A 196 -5.21 -23.15 -17.32
N GLY A 197 -3.89 -22.88 -17.31
CA GLY A 197 -3.16 -22.48 -16.10
C GLY A 197 -3.54 -21.10 -15.58
N GLN A 198 -3.89 -20.17 -16.49
CA GLN A 198 -4.44 -18.86 -16.14
C GLN A 198 -5.81 -18.99 -15.46
N ILE A 199 -6.70 -19.80 -16.03
CA ILE A 199 -8.03 -20.07 -15.43
C ILE A 199 -7.88 -20.72 -14.04
N ALA A 200 -6.98 -21.69 -13.89
CA ALA A 200 -6.71 -22.31 -12.59
C ALA A 200 -6.16 -21.33 -11.54
N THR A 201 -5.32 -20.38 -11.95
CA THR A 201 -4.75 -19.35 -11.06
C THR A 201 -5.83 -18.36 -10.60
N VAL A 202 -6.73 -17.97 -11.50
CA VAL A 202 -7.91 -17.15 -11.16
C VAL A 202 -8.82 -17.88 -10.16
N LEU A 203 -9.02 -19.19 -10.33
CA LEU A 203 -9.79 -20.01 -9.37
C LEU A 203 -9.10 -20.16 -8.01
N LEU A 204 -7.76 -20.08 -7.96
CA LEU A 204 -6.98 -20.14 -6.71
C LEU A 204 -6.93 -18.80 -5.96
N LEU A 205 -7.16 -17.69 -6.66
CA LEU A 205 -7.11 -16.33 -6.12
C LEU A 205 -7.94 -16.08 -4.84
N PRO A 206 -9.17 -16.58 -4.71
CA PRO A 206 -9.99 -16.46 -3.51
C PRO A 206 -9.34 -17.12 -2.30
N PHE A 207 -8.67 -18.26 -2.51
CA PHE A 207 -7.97 -18.98 -1.46
C PHE A 207 -6.72 -18.20 -1.03
N VAL A 208 -5.99 -17.60 -1.97
CA VAL A 208 -4.86 -16.69 -1.68
C VAL A 208 -5.34 -15.48 -0.88
N LYS A 209 -6.46 -14.86 -1.30
CA LYS A 209 -7.09 -13.73 -0.59
C LYS A 209 -7.48 -14.12 0.84
N LEU A 210 -8.14 -15.26 1.01
CA LEU A 210 -8.56 -15.76 2.31
C LEU A 210 -7.37 -16.09 3.21
N PHE A 211 -6.32 -16.71 2.64
CA PHE A 211 -5.09 -17.00 3.35
C PHE A 211 -4.41 -15.70 3.82
N LEU A 212 -4.25 -14.72 2.94
CA LEU A 212 -3.65 -13.42 3.29
C LEU A 212 -4.47 -12.72 4.37
N LYS A 213 -5.81 -12.70 4.26
CA LYS A 213 -6.68 -12.15 5.32
C LYS A 213 -6.49 -12.87 6.65
N ASN A 214 -6.49 -14.19 6.68
CA ASN A 214 -6.39 -14.98 7.91
C ASN A 214 -5.00 -14.89 8.54
N PHE A 215 -3.94 -14.97 7.73
CA PHE A 215 -2.57 -14.72 8.16
C PHE A 215 -2.48 -13.35 8.81
N MET A 216 -3.06 -12.33 8.16
CA MET A 216 -3.04 -10.98 8.70
C MET A 216 -3.89 -10.80 9.95
N ALA A 217 -5.06 -11.42 10.06
CA ALA A 217 -5.84 -11.47 11.28
C ALA A 217 -5.01 -12.02 12.44
N TRP A 218 -4.18 -13.02 12.17
CA TRP A 218 -3.30 -13.62 13.15
C TRP A 218 -2.12 -12.72 13.53
N VAL A 219 -1.45 -12.08 12.56
CA VAL A 219 -0.35 -11.14 12.85
C VAL A 219 -0.89 -9.89 13.57
N SER A 220 -2.05 -9.38 13.16
CA SER A 220 -2.68 -8.20 13.76
C SER A 220 -3.43 -8.50 15.06
N ALA A 221 -3.73 -9.78 15.40
CA ALA A 221 -4.38 -10.14 16.66
C ALA A 221 -3.57 -9.72 17.90
N ARG A 222 -2.27 -9.46 17.72
CA ARG A 222 -1.37 -8.96 18.77
C ARG A 222 -1.30 -7.42 18.84
N LEU A 223 -2.01 -6.72 17.96
CA LEU A 223 -1.95 -5.26 17.78
C LEU A 223 -3.31 -4.60 17.97
N GLU A 224 -3.30 -3.33 18.39
CA GLU A 224 -4.50 -2.52 18.64
C GLU A 224 -5.37 -2.30 17.38
N GLU A 225 -6.63 -1.92 17.65
CA GLU A 225 -7.79 -1.85 16.74
C GLU A 225 -7.58 -1.10 15.40
N GLY A 226 -6.60 -0.20 15.31
CA GLY A 226 -6.32 0.57 14.09
C GLY A 226 -5.52 -0.17 13.01
N VAL A 227 -4.69 -1.14 13.39
CA VAL A 227 -3.75 -1.80 12.44
C VAL A 227 -4.49 -2.80 11.55
N ALA A 228 -5.44 -3.55 12.13
CA ALA A 228 -6.20 -4.57 11.42
C ALA A 228 -7.00 -3.98 10.24
N GLY A 229 -7.65 -2.83 10.42
CA GLY A 229 -8.43 -2.19 9.36
C GLY A 229 -7.59 -1.78 8.15
N ILE A 230 -6.44 -1.15 8.38
CA ILE A 230 -5.52 -0.71 7.31
C ILE A 230 -4.93 -1.90 6.55
N VAL A 231 -4.62 -2.96 7.28
CA VAL A 231 -4.14 -4.22 6.72
C VAL A 231 -5.20 -4.89 5.85
N VAL A 232 -6.44 -5.01 6.33
CA VAL A 232 -7.55 -5.61 5.55
C VAL A 232 -7.82 -4.79 4.30
N PHE A 233 -7.86 -3.46 4.42
CA PHE A 233 -8.02 -2.58 3.27
C PHE A 233 -6.90 -2.76 2.23
N SER A 234 -5.65 -2.88 2.68
CA SER A 234 -4.51 -3.10 1.77
C SER A 234 -4.63 -4.44 1.03
N VAL A 235 -5.09 -5.51 1.69
CA VAL A 235 -5.36 -6.82 1.06
C VAL A 235 -6.45 -6.70 -0.01
N GLU A 236 -7.56 -6.05 0.31
CA GLU A 236 -8.64 -5.83 -0.66
C GLU A 236 -8.18 -5.03 -1.87
N LEU A 237 -7.45 -3.93 -1.63
CA LEU A 237 -6.96 -3.07 -2.70
C LEU A 237 -5.97 -3.81 -3.61
N ALA A 238 -4.99 -4.51 -3.03
CA ALA A 238 -4.00 -5.24 -3.83
C ALA A 238 -4.66 -6.38 -4.62
N HIS A 239 -5.62 -7.08 -4.03
CA HIS A 239 -6.39 -8.10 -4.74
C HIS A 239 -7.19 -7.50 -5.91
N ALA A 240 -7.90 -6.39 -5.70
CA ALA A 240 -8.67 -5.72 -6.75
C ALA A 240 -7.78 -5.25 -7.90
N LEU A 241 -6.60 -4.68 -7.59
CA LEU A 241 -5.62 -4.28 -8.61
C LEU A 241 -5.07 -5.47 -9.38
N PHE A 242 -4.78 -6.58 -8.70
CA PHE A 242 -4.36 -7.82 -9.34
C PHE A 242 -5.43 -8.34 -10.32
N VAL A 243 -6.68 -8.46 -9.86
CA VAL A 243 -7.81 -8.93 -10.68
C VAL A 243 -7.95 -8.06 -11.93
N THR A 244 -7.91 -6.74 -11.75
CA THR A 244 -7.96 -5.77 -12.86
C THR A 244 -6.82 -5.98 -13.85
N THR A 245 -5.59 -6.18 -13.36
CA THR A 245 -4.41 -6.40 -14.20
C THR A 245 -4.50 -7.73 -14.96
N CYS A 246 -4.99 -8.79 -14.32
CA CYS A 246 -5.27 -10.06 -14.96
C CYS A 246 -6.36 -9.93 -16.03
N MET A 247 -7.43 -9.18 -15.78
CA MET A 247 -8.47 -8.92 -16.77
C MET A 247 -7.93 -8.16 -17.99
N GLN A 248 -7.06 -7.18 -17.78
CA GLN A 248 -6.41 -6.43 -18.86
C GLN A 248 -5.40 -7.29 -19.65
N SER A 249 -4.74 -8.24 -18.98
CA SER A 249 -3.74 -9.12 -19.59
C SER A 249 -4.32 -10.39 -20.20
N ALA A 250 -5.56 -10.74 -19.85
CA ALA A 250 -6.26 -11.91 -20.35
C ALA A 250 -6.51 -11.74 -21.86
N ARG A 251 -6.00 -12.68 -22.65
CA ARG A 251 -6.15 -12.68 -24.12
C ARG A 251 -7.51 -13.20 -24.60
N SER A 252 -8.34 -13.72 -23.69
CA SER A 252 -9.57 -14.46 -23.98
C SER A 252 -10.78 -13.83 -23.26
N LEU A 253 -11.84 -13.49 -24.00
CA LEU A 253 -13.08 -12.93 -23.46
C LEU A 253 -13.75 -13.86 -22.43
N ILE A 254 -13.61 -15.19 -22.60
CA ILE A 254 -14.16 -16.19 -21.69
C ILE A 254 -13.45 -16.12 -20.33
N ALA A 255 -12.12 -15.96 -20.32
CA ALA A 255 -11.36 -15.79 -19.08
C ALA A 255 -11.79 -14.51 -18.36
N SER A 256 -12.00 -13.39 -19.06
CA SER A 256 -12.50 -12.14 -18.48
C SER A 256 -13.91 -12.29 -17.89
N VAL A 257 -14.82 -12.97 -18.58
CA VAL A 257 -16.18 -13.24 -18.07
C VAL A 257 -16.14 -14.12 -16.83
N VAL A 258 -15.31 -15.17 -16.80
CA VAL A 258 -15.15 -16.04 -15.63
C VAL A 258 -14.55 -15.26 -14.45
N ILE A 259 -13.54 -14.41 -14.69
CA ILE A 259 -12.95 -13.55 -13.66
C ILE A 259 -14.01 -12.61 -13.06
N ILE A 260 -14.79 -11.91 -13.90
CA ILE A 260 -15.85 -10.98 -13.44
C ILE A 260 -16.93 -11.73 -12.65
N SER A 261 -17.35 -12.90 -13.14
CA SER A 261 -18.37 -13.74 -12.49
C SER A 261 -17.90 -14.18 -11.10
N PHE A 262 -16.64 -14.58 -11.00
CA PHE A 262 -16.06 -15.05 -9.75
C PHE A 262 -15.84 -13.91 -8.74
N ASP A 263 -15.39 -12.74 -9.20
CA ASP A 263 -15.20 -11.55 -8.36
C ASP A 263 -16.54 -11.04 -7.81
N ALA A 264 -17.60 -11.04 -8.63
CA ALA A 264 -18.96 -10.69 -8.21
C ALA A 264 -19.52 -11.66 -7.15
N MET A 265 -19.26 -12.96 -7.29
CA MET A 265 -19.67 -13.96 -6.29
C MET A 265 -18.89 -13.86 -4.97
N HIS A 266 -17.65 -13.34 -5.01
CA HIS A 266 -16.80 -13.19 -3.83
C HIS A 266 -16.98 -11.82 -3.12
N SER A 267 -17.57 -10.84 -3.80
CA SER A 267 -17.89 -9.53 -3.23
C SER A 267 -19.16 -9.53 -2.36
N ILE A 268 -19.95 -10.61 -2.39
CA ILE A 268 -21.16 -10.84 -1.58
C ILE A 268 -20.80 -11.68 -0.36
#